data_AF-A0A2K3KDP2-F1
#
_entry.id   AF-A0A2K3KDP2-F1
#
_cell.length_a   1.000
_cell.length_b   1.000
_cell.length_c   1.000
_cell.angle_alpha   90.00
_cell.angle_beta   90.00
_cell.angle_gamma   90.00
#
_symmetry.space_group_name_H-M   'P 1'
#
loop_
_entity.id
_entity.type
_entity.pdbx_description
1 polymer ?
#
loop_
_entity_poly.entity_id
_entity_poly.type
_entity_poly.pdbx_seq_one_letter_code
_entity_poly.pdbx_strand_id
1 'polypeptide(L)' 'MEAMVERNLFTGYNVGELAPVSVSHLQFADDTLLMGTKSWANVRALRAVLVLFESMSGL' A
#
# COMPACT_ATOMS: atom_id res chain seq x y z
N MET A 1 -2.70 -4.75 -3.64
CA MET A 1 -1.70 -4.35 -2.63
C MET A 1 -1.02 -5.55 -1.98
N GLU A 2 -1.78 -6.60 -1.63
CA GLU A 2 -1.29 -7.81 -0.95
C GLU A 2 -0.04 -8.42 -1.58
N ALA A 3 -0.03 -8.65 -2.89
CA ALA A 3 1.14 -9.21 -3.59
C ALA A 3 2.43 -8.36 -3.44
N MET A 4 2.33 -7.05 -3.25
CA MET A 4 3.50 -6.19 -3.00
C MET A 4 4.03 -6.37 -1.58
N VAL A 5 3.13 -6.59 -0.62
CA VAL A 5 3.49 -6.86 0.78
C VAL A 5 4.11 -8.25 0.91
N GLU A 6 3.47 -9.28 0.34
CA GLU A 6 3.97 -10.67 0.34
C GLU A 6 5.36 -10.80 -0.29
N ARG A 7 5.63 -10.00 -1.32
CA ARG A 7 6.94 -9.97 -2.01
C ARG A 7 7.96 -9.05 -1.34
N ASN A 8 7.64 -8.48 -0.18
CA ASN A 8 8.48 -7.50 0.54
C ASN A 8 8.88 -6.28 -0.30
N LEU A 9 8.08 -5.94 -1.32
CA LEU A 9 8.28 -4.75 -2.15
C LEU A 9 7.65 -3.51 -1.51
N PHE A 10 6.73 -3.71 -0.58
CA PHE A 10 6.06 -2.65 0.17
C PHE A 10 5.93 -3.02 1.65
N THR A 11 6.26 -2.08 2.52
CA THR A 11 6.14 -2.24 3.97
C THR A 11 4.99 -1.38 4.49
N GLY A 12 3.96 -2.04 5.06
CA GLY A 12 2.78 -1.39 5.63
C GLY A 12 3.08 -0.50 6.84
N TYR A 13 2.11 0.31 7.23
CA TYR A 13 2.19 1.16 8.41
C TYR A 13 1.73 0.41 9.66
N ASN A 14 2.52 0.45 10.72
CA ASN A 14 2.18 -0.25 11.97
C ASN A 14 1.33 0.64 12.88
N VAL A 15 0.18 0.12 13.32
CA VAL A 15 -0.76 0.79 14.21
C VAL A 15 -0.80 0.05 15.55
N GLY A 16 -0.67 0.79 16.65
CA GLY A 16 -0.64 0.25 18.01
C GLY A 16 0.78 0.03 18.54
N GLU A 17 0.93 0.14 19.86
CA GLU A 17 2.24 0.10 20.54
C GLU A 17 2.61 -1.29 21.05
N LEU A 18 1.68 -1.98 21.73
CA LEU A 18 1.92 -3.29 22.37
C LEU A 18 1.77 -4.48 21.42
N ALA A 19 0.84 -4.40 20.47
CA ALA A 19 0.56 -5.43 19.47
C ALA A 19 0.35 -4.74 18.12
N PRO A 20 1.45 -4.33 17.44
CA PRO A 20 1.35 -3.54 16.23
C PRO A 20 0.67 -4.34 15.13
N VAL A 21 -0.36 -3.76 14.53
CA VAL A 21 -1.03 -4.29 13.34
C VAL A 21 -0.48 -3.57 12.13
N SER A 22 0.05 -4.32 11.16
CA SER A 22 0.54 -3.73 9.92
C SER A 22 -0.62 -3.52 8.94
N VAL A 23 -0.86 -2.27 8.58
CA VAL A 23 -1.92 -1.84 7.66
C VAL A 23 -1.27 -1.33 6.38
N SER A 24 -1.57 -1.96 5.24
CA SER A 24 -1.06 -1.54 3.92
C SER A 24 -2.07 -0.73 3.10
N HIS A 25 -3.36 -0.99 3.31
CA HIS A 25 -4.46 -0.33 2.62
C HIS A 25 -5.73 -0.36 3.46
N LEU A 26 -6.57 0.66 3.31
CA LEU A 26 -7.91 0.77 3.85
C LEU A 26 -8.85 1.18 2.72
N GLN A 27 -9.99 0.51 2.62
CA GLN A 27 -10.99 0.79 1.59
C GLN A 27 -12.31 1.12 2.26
N PHE A 28 -12.95 2.20 1.83
CA PHE A 28 -14.27 2.59 2.27
C PHE A 28 -15.02 3.23 1.12
N ALA A 29 -16.16 2.65 0.73
CA ALA A 29 -16.91 3.05 -0.47
C ALA A 29 -15.99 3.12 -1.72
N ASP A 30 -15.85 4.30 -2.31
CA ASP A 30 -15.00 4.61 -3.46
C ASP A 30 -13.58 5.09 -3.07
N ASP A 31 -13.33 5.33 -1.79
CA ASP A 31 -12.03 5.79 -1.29
C ASP A 31 -11.10 4.60 -0.97
N THR A 32 -9.86 4.67 -1.47
CA THR A 32 -8.78 3.75 -1.10
C THR A 32 -7.60 4.52 -0.54
N LEU A 33 -7.28 4.30 0.73
CA LEU A 33 -6.13 4.87 1.41
C LEU A 33 -4.99 3.85 1.45
N LEU A 34 -3.85 4.19 0.86
CA LEU A 34 -2.66 3.35 0.82
C LEU A 34 -1.63 3.86 1.83
N MET A 35 -1.21 3.00 2.76
CA MET A 35 -0.40 3.37 3.92
C MET A 35 0.88 2.54 3.99
N GLY A 36 2.01 3.20 4.18
CA GLY A 36 3.29 2.52 4.34
C GLY A 36 4.28 3.31 5.19
N THR A 37 5.37 2.67 5.59
CA THR A 37 6.46 3.36 6.28
C THR A 37 7.06 4.47 5.40
N LYS A 38 7.62 5.50 6.05
CA LYS A 38 8.30 6.61 5.37
C LYS A 38 9.58 6.12 4.69
N SER A 39 9.46 5.65 3.45
CA SER A 39 10.58 5.17 2.65
C SER A 39 10.39 5.47 1.16
N TRP A 40 11.49 5.76 0.47
CA TRP A 40 11.48 5.91 -0.98
C TRP A 40 11.12 4.62 -1.72
N ALA A 41 11.42 3.45 -1.12
CA ALA A 41 11.02 2.16 -1.67
C ALA A 41 9.49 2.05 -1.74
N ASN A 42 8.79 2.39 -0.66
CA ASN A 42 7.32 2.40 -0.63
C ASN A 42 6.74 3.42 -1.62
N VAL A 43 7.32 4.61 -1.77
CA VAL A 43 6.86 5.61 -2.76
C VAL A 43 6.97 5.05 -4.18
N ARG A 44 8.09 4.40 -4.52
CA ARG A 44 8.28 3.78 -5.85
C ARG A 44 7.31 2.62 -6.08
N ALA A 45 7.13 1.75 -5.08
CA ALA A 45 6.19 0.64 -5.15
C ALA A 45 4.75 1.14 -5.33
N LEU A 46 4.36 2.16 -4.57
CA LEU A 46 3.04 2.79 -4.67
C LEU A 46 2.79 3.36 -6.06
N ARG A 47 3.76 4.11 -6.60
CA ARG A 47 3.68 4.64 -7.97
C ARG A 47 3.50 3.51 -9.00
N ALA A 48 4.27 2.43 -8.89
CA ALA A 48 4.15 1.31 -9.82
C ALA A 48 2.77 0.64 -9.75
N VAL A 49 2.22 0.48 -8.54
CA VAL A 49 0.87 -0.08 -8.34
C VAL A 49 -0.20 0.82 -8.96
N LEU A 50 -0.14 2.14 -8.73
CA LEU A 50 -1.12 3.08 -9.26
C LEU A 50 -1.07 3.17 -10.79
N VAL A 51 0.13 3.21 -11.38
CA VAL A 51 0.29 3.19 -12.84
C VAL A 51 -0.24 1.90 -13.46
N LEU A 52 0.03 0.76 -12.82
CA LEU A 52 -0.52 -0.53 -13.26
C LEU A 52 -2.05 -0.55 -13.16
N PHE A 53 -2.59 0.01 -12.07
CA PHE A 53 -4.04 0.11 -11.87
C PHE A 53 -4.70 0.98 -12.95
N GLU A 54 -4.18 2.17 -13.21
CA GLU A 54 -4.62 3.08 -14.29
C GLU A 54 -4.60 2.35 -15.64
N SER A 55 -3.48 1.70 -15.97
CA SER A 55 -3.31 0.98 -17.23
C SER A 55 -4.31 -0.18 -17.43
N MET A 56 -4.72 -0.83 -16.34
CA MET A 56 -5.62 -2.00 -16.39
C MET A 56 -7.10 -1.60 -16.29
N SER A 57 -7.42 -0.55 -15.52
CA SER A 57 -8.79 -0.07 -15.31
C SER A 57 -9.25 0.90 -16.40
N GLY A 58 -8.31 1.53 -17.12
CA GLY A 58 -8.61 2.55 -18.13
C GLY A 58 -9.08 3.87 -17.53
N LEU A 59 -8.81 4.09 -16.24
CA LEU A 59 -8.99 5.36 -15.53
C LEU A 59 -7.97 6.42 -15.97
#